data_AF-A0A1U7U6Q9-F1
#
_entry.id   AF-A0A1U7U6Q9-F1
#
_cell.length_a   1.000
_cell.length_b   1.000
_cell.length_c   1.000
_cell.angle_alpha   90.00
_cell.angle_beta   90.00
_cell.angle_gamma   90.00
#
_symmetry.space_group_name_H-M   'P 1'
#
loop_
_entity.id
_entity.type
_entity.pdbx_description
1 polymer ?
#
loop_
_entity_poly.entity_id
_entity_poly.type
_entity_poly.pdbx_seq_one_letter_code
_entity_poly.pdbx_strand_id
1 'polypeptide(L)'
;MAPSTPLLTVRGSEGLYMVNGPPHFTESTVFPRESGKNCKVYTFSKDGTLFAWGNGEKCPSWSEDEMLCARNVNNEVHFFENNNFSAIANKLHLQKINDFVLSPGPQPYKVAVYVPGSKGAPSFVRLYQYPNFGGPHAALANKSFFKADKVTMLWNKKATAVLVIASTDVDKTGASYYGEQTLHYIATNGESAVVQLPKNGPIYDVVWNSSSTEFCAVYGFMPAKATIFNLKCDPVFDFGTGPRNAAYYSPHGHILVLAGFGNLRGQMEVWDVKNYKLISKPVASDSTYFAWCPDGEHILTATCAPRLRVNNGYKIWHYTGSILHKFDVPSNAELWQVSWQPFLDGIFPAKAITYQAVPSEVPSKEPKVATAYRPPALRNKPVTNSKLHEEEPPQNMKPHPGNDKPLSKTALKNQRKHEAKKAAKQEAKSDKGPDLVPTPAPQSIPQNTIPQSVSGDPEIDKKIKNLKKKLKAIEQLKEQAATGKQLEKNQLEKIQKETALLQELEDLELGL
;
A
#
# COMPACT_ATOMS: atom_id res chain seq x y z
N MET A 1 -39.85 -7.77 -6.77
CA MET A 1 -39.19 -8.69 -7.70
C MET A 1 -37.88 -9.12 -7.08
N ALA A 2 -37.53 -10.41 -7.11
CA ALA A 2 -36.21 -10.85 -6.67
C ALA A 2 -35.14 -10.15 -7.54
N PRO A 3 -34.02 -9.67 -6.96
CA PRO A 3 -32.95 -9.09 -7.75
C PRO A 3 -32.44 -10.12 -8.76
N SER A 4 -32.16 -9.68 -9.99
CA SER A 4 -31.56 -10.56 -10.99
C SER A 4 -30.22 -11.08 -10.47
N THR A 5 -29.96 -12.37 -10.68
CA THR A 5 -28.67 -12.97 -10.35
C THR A 5 -27.53 -12.17 -10.99
N PRO A 6 -26.48 -11.81 -10.24
CA PRO A 6 -25.34 -11.11 -10.82
C PRO A 6 -24.75 -11.88 -11.99
N LEU A 7 -24.28 -11.17 -13.03
CA LEU A 7 -23.52 -11.80 -14.10
C LEU A 7 -22.02 -11.64 -13.84
N LEU A 8 -21.24 -12.63 -14.25
CA LEU A 8 -19.79 -12.56 -14.26
C LEU A 8 -19.30 -12.39 -15.70
N THR A 9 -18.66 -11.27 -16.00
CA THR A 9 -18.06 -11.03 -17.31
C THR A 9 -16.64 -11.56 -17.33
N VAL A 10 -16.32 -12.32 -18.37
CA VAL A 10 -15.01 -12.94 -18.56
C VAL A 10 -14.46 -12.51 -19.91
N ARG A 11 -13.22 -12.01 -19.90
CA ARG A 11 -12.49 -11.60 -21.10
C ARG A 11 -11.13 -12.28 -21.14
N GLY A 12 -10.82 -12.88 -22.27
CA GLY A 12 -9.52 -13.49 -22.52
C GLY A 12 -9.21 -13.62 -24.01
N SER A 13 -8.19 -14.42 -24.32
CA SER A 13 -7.79 -14.73 -25.69
C SER A 13 -8.86 -15.45 -26.51
N GLU A 14 -9.83 -16.06 -25.84
CA GLU A 14 -10.95 -16.77 -26.47
C GLU A 14 -12.20 -15.89 -26.67
N GLY A 15 -12.08 -14.59 -26.37
CA GLY A 15 -13.17 -13.62 -26.55
C GLY A 15 -13.73 -13.06 -25.26
N LEU A 16 -14.91 -12.45 -25.40
CA LEU A 16 -15.71 -11.87 -24.33
C LEU A 16 -17.00 -12.67 -24.17
N TYR A 17 -17.33 -13.08 -22.95
CA TYR A 17 -18.58 -13.78 -22.63
C TYR A 17 -19.02 -13.49 -21.20
N MET A 18 -20.25 -13.86 -20.86
CA MET A 18 -20.81 -13.73 -19.52
C MET A 18 -21.18 -15.10 -18.96
N VAL A 19 -21.09 -15.24 -17.64
CA VAL A 19 -21.46 -16.43 -16.88
C VAL A 19 -22.53 -16.04 -15.87
N ASN A 20 -23.57 -16.85 -15.75
CA ASN A 20 -24.61 -16.69 -14.73
C ASN A 20 -24.05 -16.99 -13.33
N GLY A 21 -24.85 -16.66 -12.31
CA GLY A 21 -24.61 -17.12 -10.95
C GLY A 21 -24.10 -16.03 -10.02
N PRO A 22 -24.17 -16.25 -8.70
CA PRO A 22 -24.47 -17.52 -8.01
C PRO A 22 -25.97 -17.92 -8.01
N PRO A 23 -26.34 -19.23 -7.92
CA PRO A 23 -25.48 -20.39 -7.69
C PRO A 23 -25.08 -21.15 -8.97
N HIS A 24 -25.70 -20.86 -10.13
CA HIS A 24 -25.43 -21.58 -11.38
C HIS A 24 -24.40 -20.86 -12.23
N PHE A 25 -23.22 -21.45 -12.42
CA PHE A 25 -22.10 -20.86 -13.17
C PHE A 25 -22.03 -21.35 -14.60
N THR A 26 -23.11 -21.18 -15.36
CA THR A 26 -23.20 -21.53 -16.78
C THR A 26 -23.05 -20.28 -17.66
N GLU A 27 -22.53 -20.44 -18.88
CA GLU A 27 -22.47 -19.34 -19.84
C GLU A 27 -23.87 -18.74 -20.06
N SER A 28 -23.96 -17.41 -19.99
CA SER A 28 -25.23 -16.68 -20.06
C SER A 28 -25.65 -16.47 -21.51
N THR A 29 -26.93 -16.68 -21.80
CA THR A 29 -27.51 -16.38 -23.12
C THR A 29 -27.90 -14.91 -23.27
N VAL A 30 -27.81 -14.12 -22.19
CA VAL A 30 -28.12 -12.67 -22.21
C VAL A 30 -27.17 -11.92 -23.14
N PHE A 31 -25.93 -12.39 -23.25
CA PHE A 31 -24.91 -11.80 -24.10
C PHE A 31 -24.31 -12.89 -25.02
N PRO A 32 -24.47 -12.80 -26.36
CA PRO A 32 -23.86 -13.75 -27.27
C PRO A 32 -22.34 -13.59 -27.25
N ARG A 33 -21.62 -14.68 -26.99
CA ARG A 33 -20.14 -14.69 -26.94
C ARG A 33 -19.53 -14.06 -28.17
N GLU A 34 -18.64 -13.09 -27.94
CA GLU A 34 -17.85 -12.49 -28.99
C GLU A 34 -16.54 -13.24 -29.14
N SER A 35 -16.48 -14.11 -30.15
CA SER A 35 -15.30 -14.89 -30.49
C SER A 35 -14.28 -14.02 -31.23
N GLY A 36 -13.48 -13.25 -30.48
CA GLY A 36 -12.42 -12.43 -31.07
C GLY A 36 -11.47 -11.84 -30.05
N LYS A 37 -10.17 -11.78 -30.39
CA LYS A 37 -9.14 -11.10 -29.57
C LYS A 37 -9.26 -9.56 -29.61
N ASN A 38 -10.16 -9.05 -30.44
CA ASN A 38 -10.23 -7.64 -30.77
C ASN A 38 -10.91 -6.80 -29.69
N CYS A 39 -11.81 -7.38 -28.87
CA CYS A 39 -12.41 -6.66 -27.75
C CYS A 39 -11.33 -6.29 -26.72
N LYS A 40 -10.90 -5.02 -26.72
CA LYS A 40 -9.84 -4.51 -25.85
C LYS A 40 -10.33 -4.00 -24.51
N VAL A 41 -11.58 -3.58 -24.43
CA VAL A 41 -12.18 -3.03 -23.21
C VAL A 41 -13.66 -3.34 -23.16
N TYR A 42 -14.20 -3.50 -21.95
CA TYR A 42 -15.62 -3.49 -21.70
C TYR A 42 -15.90 -2.67 -20.43
N THR A 43 -17.13 -2.17 -20.31
CA THR A 43 -17.63 -1.49 -19.11
C THR A 43 -19.11 -1.77 -18.94
N PHE A 44 -19.55 -1.75 -17.69
CA PHE A 44 -20.96 -1.65 -17.34
C PHE A 44 -21.30 -0.20 -17.00
N SER A 45 -22.57 0.18 -17.17
CA SER A 45 -23.13 1.31 -16.43
C SER A 45 -23.07 1.03 -14.94
N LYS A 46 -23.14 2.08 -14.11
CA LYS A 46 -23.00 1.92 -12.65
C LYS A 46 -24.09 1.06 -12.03
N ASP A 47 -25.30 1.09 -12.59
CA ASP A 47 -26.44 0.25 -12.19
C ASP A 47 -26.41 -1.16 -12.79
N GLY A 48 -25.45 -1.45 -13.68
CA GLY A 48 -25.30 -2.72 -14.37
C GLY A 48 -26.33 -3.00 -15.46
N THR A 49 -27.20 -2.05 -15.80
CA THR A 49 -28.27 -2.25 -16.80
C THR A 49 -27.76 -2.19 -18.24
N LEU A 50 -26.71 -1.42 -18.48
CA LEU A 50 -26.07 -1.27 -19.78
C LEU A 50 -24.69 -1.91 -19.77
N PHE A 51 -24.34 -2.54 -20.88
CA PHE A 51 -23.04 -3.14 -21.12
C PHE A 51 -22.50 -2.64 -22.46
N ALA A 52 -21.29 -2.10 -22.45
CA ALA A 52 -20.61 -1.62 -23.64
C ALA A 52 -19.23 -2.27 -23.74
N TRP A 53 -18.81 -2.62 -24.95
CA TRP A 53 -17.45 -3.05 -25.25
C TRP A 53 -16.91 -2.38 -26.50
N GLY A 54 -15.59 -2.34 -26.62
CA GLY A 54 -14.94 -1.73 -27.78
C GLY A 54 -13.43 -1.85 -27.78
N ASN A 55 -12.82 -1.10 -28.70
CA ASN A 55 -11.39 -1.24 -29.04
C ASN A 55 -10.54 -0.02 -28.64
N GLY A 56 -11.13 0.94 -27.90
CA GLY A 56 -10.49 2.19 -27.46
C GLY A 56 -9.82 2.12 -26.08
N GLU A 57 -9.01 3.13 -25.73
CA GLU A 57 -8.08 3.07 -24.59
C GLU A 57 -8.40 4.04 -23.43
N LYS A 58 -9.49 4.84 -23.52
CA LYS A 58 -9.77 5.84 -22.47
C LYS A 58 -11.26 6.15 -22.31
N CYS A 59 -11.74 6.08 -21.08
CA CYS A 59 -13.09 6.52 -20.71
C CYS A 59 -13.01 7.90 -20.01
N PRO A 60 -13.89 8.86 -20.34
CA PRO A 60 -14.07 10.08 -19.54
C PRO A 60 -14.59 9.75 -18.13
N SER A 61 -14.37 10.66 -17.17
CA SER A 61 -14.85 10.51 -15.80
C SER A 61 -16.25 11.08 -15.66
N TRP A 62 -17.18 10.25 -15.21
CA TRP A 62 -18.58 10.59 -14.99
C TRP A 62 -18.92 10.65 -13.51
N SER A 63 -19.92 11.45 -13.15
CA SER A 63 -20.64 11.33 -11.89
C SER A 63 -21.39 10.00 -11.81
N GLU A 64 -21.83 9.63 -10.61
CA GLU A 64 -22.51 8.35 -10.39
C GLU A 64 -23.87 8.25 -11.10
N ASP A 65 -24.55 9.38 -11.29
CA ASP A 65 -25.79 9.47 -12.07
C ASP A 65 -25.57 9.70 -13.57
N GLU A 66 -24.32 9.70 -14.04
CA GLU A 66 -23.94 9.92 -15.45
C GLU A 66 -24.42 11.28 -16.02
N MET A 67 -24.85 12.21 -15.16
CA MET A 67 -25.35 13.52 -15.58
C MET A 67 -24.23 14.56 -15.74
N LEU A 68 -23.11 14.38 -15.04
CA LEU A 68 -21.96 15.28 -15.07
C LEU A 68 -20.74 14.51 -15.58
N CYS A 69 -20.18 14.97 -16.70
CA CYS A 69 -18.86 14.52 -17.17
C CYS A 69 -17.83 15.59 -16.87
N ALA A 70 -16.67 15.19 -16.34
CA ALA A 70 -15.55 16.10 -16.16
C ALA A 70 -14.32 15.64 -16.94
N ARG A 71 -13.60 16.62 -17.49
CA ARG A 71 -12.36 16.40 -18.22
C ARG A 71 -11.29 17.36 -17.73
N ASN A 72 -10.11 16.81 -17.40
CA ASN A 72 -8.92 17.61 -17.12
C ASN A 72 -8.37 18.19 -18.44
N VAL A 73 -8.15 19.50 -18.47
CA VAL A 73 -7.51 20.22 -19.57
C VAL A 73 -6.50 21.16 -18.94
N ASN A 74 -5.22 21.09 -19.29
CA ASN A 74 -4.12 21.89 -18.70
C ASN A 74 -4.55 23.19 -17.98
N ASN A 75 -4.47 23.19 -16.63
CA ASN A 75 -4.86 24.28 -15.71
C ASN A 75 -6.37 24.51 -15.49
N GLU A 76 -7.23 23.65 -16.02
CA GLU A 76 -8.68 23.73 -15.89
C GLU A 76 -9.32 22.35 -15.78
N VAL A 77 -10.46 22.26 -15.10
CA VAL A 77 -11.37 21.12 -15.22
C VAL A 77 -12.64 21.61 -15.91
N HIS A 78 -12.96 21.02 -17.06
CA HIS A 78 -14.17 21.32 -17.81
C HIS A 78 -15.27 20.36 -17.40
N PHE A 79 -16.44 20.90 -17.09
CA PHE A 79 -17.64 20.14 -16.73
C PHE A 79 -18.67 20.25 -17.85
N PHE A 80 -19.23 19.10 -18.20
CA PHE A 80 -20.28 18.93 -19.21
C PHE A 80 -21.50 18.32 -18.51
N GLU A 81 -22.69 18.86 -18.79
CA GLU A 81 -23.95 18.41 -18.21
C GLU A 81 -24.81 17.70 -19.24
N ASN A 82 -25.59 16.70 -18.80
CA ASN A 82 -26.63 16.02 -19.58
C ASN A 82 -26.11 15.45 -20.91
N ASN A 83 -24.89 14.90 -20.91
CA ASN A 83 -24.23 14.36 -22.11
C ASN A 83 -24.04 15.39 -23.25
N ASN A 84 -24.15 16.70 -22.98
CA ASN A 84 -23.91 17.73 -23.98
C ASN A 84 -22.43 18.15 -23.99
N PHE A 85 -21.67 17.62 -24.93
CA PHE A 85 -20.25 17.93 -25.11
C PHE A 85 -19.96 19.14 -26.00
N SER A 86 -21.00 19.76 -26.56
CA SER A 86 -20.83 20.90 -27.48
C SER A 86 -20.54 22.19 -26.73
N ALA A 87 -21.00 22.30 -25.48
CA ALA A 87 -20.83 23.47 -24.64
C ALA A 87 -20.30 23.06 -23.26
N ILE A 88 -19.36 23.85 -22.73
CA ILE A 88 -18.82 23.65 -21.39
C ILE A 88 -19.78 24.34 -20.41
N ALA A 89 -20.40 23.56 -19.52
CA ALA A 89 -21.38 24.08 -18.56
C ALA A 89 -20.70 24.93 -17.48
N ASN A 90 -19.56 24.45 -16.95
CA ASN A 90 -18.78 25.19 -15.96
C ASN A 90 -17.29 24.82 -16.04
N LYS A 91 -16.44 25.68 -15.47
CA LYS A 91 -14.98 25.51 -15.46
C LYS A 91 -14.44 25.79 -14.08
N LEU A 92 -13.65 24.86 -13.56
CA LEU A 92 -12.80 25.11 -12.40
C LEU A 92 -11.41 25.53 -12.90
N HIS A 93 -11.07 26.80 -12.70
CA HIS A 93 -9.77 27.34 -13.07
C HIS A 93 -8.78 27.23 -11.90
N LEU A 94 -7.72 26.43 -12.06
CA LEU A 94 -6.68 26.27 -11.04
C LEU A 94 -5.35 25.96 -11.72
N GLN A 95 -4.30 26.72 -11.40
CA GLN A 95 -3.00 26.50 -12.06
C GLN A 95 -2.41 25.13 -11.71
N LYS A 96 -1.87 24.46 -12.75
CA LYS A 96 -1.11 23.20 -12.69
C LYS A 96 -1.89 22.01 -12.11
N ILE A 97 -3.17 21.86 -12.44
CA ILE A 97 -3.91 20.65 -12.08
C ILE A 97 -3.23 19.42 -12.70
N ASN A 98 -2.78 18.49 -11.87
CA ASN A 98 -2.21 17.23 -12.33
C ASN A 98 -3.28 16.15 -12.42
N ASP A 99 -4.15 16.07 -11.41
CA ASP A 99 -5.18 15.05 -11.34
C ASP A 99 -6.45 15.54 -10.61
N PHE A 100 -7.58 14.90 -10.87
CA PHE A 100 -8.85 15.18 -10.21
C PHE A 100 -9.70 13.91 -10.04
N VAL A 101 -10.54 13.89 -9.01
CA VAL A 101 -11.51 12.82 -8.79
C VAL A 101 -12.86 13.42 -8.40
N LEU A 102 -13.91 13.03 -9.13
CA LEU A 102 -15.30 13.37 -8.80
C LEU A 102 -15.79 12.54 -7.62
N SER A 103 -16.62 13.16 -6.77
CA SER A 103 -17.24 12.46 -5.66
C SER A 103 -18.31 11.47 -6.14
N PRO A 104 -18.45 10.31 -5.48
CA PRO A 104 -19.60 9.44 -5.67
C PRO A 104 -20.88 10.10 -5.10
N GLY A 105 -22.04 9.59 -5.48
CA GLY A 105 -23.35 10.00 -4.99
C GLY A 105 -24.05 11.08 -5.82
N PRO A 106 -25.31 11.38 -5.47
CA PRO A 106 -26.12 12.38 -6.15
C PRO A 106 -25.68 13.81 -5.81
N GLN A 107 -26.33 14.79 -6.43
CA GLN A 107 -26.11 16.21 -6.12
C GLN A 107 -26.25 16.52 -4.62
N PRO A 108 -25.44 17.45 -4.08
CA PRO A 108 -24.44 18.27 -4.78
C PRO A 108 -23.14 17.52 -5.06
N TYR A 109 -22.68 17.56 -6.32
CA TYR A 109 -21.41 16.93 -6.69
C TYR A 109 -20.22 17.70 -6.10
N LYS A 110 -19.18 16.97 -5.72
CA LYS A 110 -17.93 17.52 -5.21
C LYS A 110 -16.78 17.02 -6.07
N VAL A 111 -15.71 17.80 -6.11
CA VAL A 111 -14.50 17.46 -6.87
C VAL A 111 -13.28 17.65 -5.99
N ALA A 112 -12.45 16.63 -5.96
CA ALA A 112 -11.12 16.68 -5.36
C ALA A 112 -10.12 16.97 -6.47
N VAL A 113 -9.27 17.98 -6.28
CA VAL A 113 -8.27 18.37 -7.27
C VAL A 113 -6.89 18.38 -6.62
N TYR A 114 -5.93 17.76 -7.30
CA TYR A 114 -4.53 17.72 -6.89
C TYR A 114 -3.69 18.69 -7.74
N VAL A 115 -2.96 19.56 -7.03
CA VAL A 115 -1.98 20.47 -7.60
C VAL A 115 -0.60 20.13 -7.01
N PRO A 116 0.36 19.70 -7.84
CA PRO A 116 1.71 19.42 -7.40
C PRO A 116 2.44 20.73 -7.05
N GLY A 117 3.21 20.69 -5.97
CA GLY A 117 4.07 21.79 -5.55
C GLY A 117 5.25 21.98 -6.50
N SER A 118 5.62 23.23 -6.78
CA SER A 118 6.81 23.55 -7.57
C SER A 118 7.99 23.93 -6.69
N LYS A 119 9.19 23.38 -6.96
CA LYS A 119 10.50 23.80 -6.41
C LYS A 119 10.45 24.45 -5.01
N GLY A 120 10.14 23.64 -3.98
CA GLY A 120 10.09 24.09 -2.58
C GLY A 120 8.71 24.52 -2.07
N ALA A 121 7.76 24.77 -2.97
CA ALA A 121 6.36 24.96 -2.60
C ALA A 121 5.69 23.62 -2.24
N PRO A 122 4.74 23.61 -1.29
CA PRO A 122 3.96 22.42 -0.97
C PRO A 122 3.01 22.05 -2.12
N SER A 123 2.67 20.77 -2.19
CA SER A 123 1.57 20.25 -2.98
C SER A 123 0.27 20.41 -2.22
N PHE A 124 -0.85 20.50 -2.93
CA PHE A 124 -2.16 20.67 -2.30
C PHE A 124 -3.20 19.75 -2.91
N VAL A 125 -4.10 19.25 -2.06
CA VAL A 125 -5.39 18.71 -2.48
C VAL A 125 -6.48 19.64 -1.98
N ARG A 126 -7.36 20.05 -2.89
CA ARG A 126 -8.48 20.95 -2.62
C ARG A 126 -9.78 20.27 -2.97
N LEU A 127 -10.78 20.45 -2.11
CA LEU A 127 -12.15 20.00 -2.35
C LEU A 127 -13.00 21.19 -2.75
N TYR A 128 -13.78 21.05 -3.82
CA TYR A 128 -14.74 22.05 -4.27
C TYR A 128 -16.13 21.41 -4.40
N GLN A 129 -17.18 22.23 -4.32
CA GLN A 129 -18.55 21.82 -4.63
C GLN A 129 -18.91 22.34 -6.02
N TYR A 130 -19.37 21.48 -6.92
CA TYR A 130 -19.96 21.91 -8.19
C TYR A 130 -21.35 22.52 -7.95
N PRO A 131 -21.75 23.62 -8.63
CA PRO A 131 -20.98 24.45 -9.59
C PRO A 131 -20.18 25.59 -8.94
N ASN A 132 -20.09 25.62 -7.61
CA ASN A 132 -19.58 26.73 -6.82
C ASN A 132 -18.04 26.75 -6.75
N PHE A 133 -17.40 27.38 -7.73
CA PHE A 133 -15.93 27.49 -7.81
C PHE A 133 -15.37 28.88 -7.49
N GLY A 134 -16.22 29.89 -7.34
CA GLY A 134 -15.82 31.30 -7.18
C GLY A 134 -15.75 31.78 -5.72
N GLY A 135 -14.71 32.56 -5.41
CA GLY A 135 -14.56 33.29 -4.15
C GLY A 135 -13.58 32.70 -3.13
N PRO A 136 -13.24 33.45 -2.06
CA PRO A 136 -12.24 33.04 -1.06
C PRO A 136 -12.59 31.76 -0.27
N HIS A 137 -13.89 31.43 -0.18
CA HIS A 137 -14.43 30.28 0.56
C HIS A 137 -14.98 29.18 -0.38
N ALA A 138 -14.64 29.21 -1.67
CA ALA A 138 -15.13 28.21 -2.64
C ALA A 138 -14.57 26.80 -2.39
N ALA A 139 -13.37 26.72 -1.81
CA ALA A 139 -12.79 25.45 -1.42
C ALA A 139 -13.41 24.99 -0.09
N LEU A 140 -14.11 23.86 -0.13
CA LEU A 140 -14.68 23.20 1.05
C LEU A 140 -13.59 22.80 2.05
N ALA A 141 -12.46 22.34 1.53
CA ALA A 141 -11.30 21.96 2.31
C ALA A 141 -10.03 22.09 1.48
N ASN A 142 -8.92 22.38 2.15
CA ASN A 142 -7.60 22.48 1.52
C ASN A 142 -6.56 21.84 2.44
N LYS A 143 -5.82 20.85 1.92
CA LYS A 143 -4.72 20.22 2.63
C LYS A 143 -3.43 20.38 1.84
N SER A 144 -2.43 20.98 2.47
CA SER A 144 -1.07 21.08 1.97
C SER A 144 -0.20 19.96 2.52
N PHE A 145 0.69 19.42 1.70
CA PHE A 145 1.73 18.48 2.10
C PHE A 145 2.97 18.67 1.23
N PHE A 146 4.13 18.36 1.79
CA PHE A 146 5.41 18.41 1.06
C PHE A 146 5.76 17.01 0.57
N LYS A 147 6.71 16.94 -0.38
CA LYS A 147 7.24 15.67 -0.91
C LYS A 147 6.13 14.77 -1.47
N ALA A 148 5.61 15.11 -2.64
CA ALA A 148 4.65 14.26 -3.34
C ALA A 148 4.89 14.33 -4.84
N ASP A 149 5.34 13.22 -5.40
CA ASP A 149 5.55 13.03 -6.84
C ASP A 149 4.28 12.44 -7.47
N LYS A 150 3.60 11.56 -6.73
CA LYS A 150 2.31 10.97 -7.11
C LYS A 150 1.32 11.05 -5.96
N VAL A 151 0.06 11.27 -6.31
CA VAL A 151 -1.05 11.32 -5.35
C VAL A 151 -2.19 10.45 -5.83
N THR A 152 -2.75 9.65 -4.92
CA THR A 152 -3.97 8.89 -5.14
C THR A 152 -5.06 9.43 -4.22
N MET A 153 -6.23 9.75 -4.77
CA MET A 153 -7.37 10.28 -4.03
C MET A 153 -8.51 9.26 -4.03
N LEU A 154 -9.03 8.94 -2.84
CA LEU A 154 -10.05 7.94 -2.63
C LEU A 154 -11.22 8.56 -1.85
N TRP A 155 -12.32 8.83 -2.54
CA TRP A 155 -13.56 9.29 -1.90
C TRP A 155 -14.21 8.15 -1.10
N ASN A 156 -14.80 8.51 0.04
CA ASN A 156 -15.77 7.62 0.68
C ASN A 156 -17.08 7.63 -0.09
N LYS A 157 -17.89 6.60 0.14
CA LYS A 157 -19.14 6.36 -0.59
C LYS A 157 -20.18 7.48 -0.42
N LYS A 158 -20.23 8.10 0.76
CA LYS A 158 -21.13 9.23 1.06
C LYS A 158 -20.61 10.60 0.57
N ALA A 159 -19.45 10.65 -0.09
CA ALA A 159 -18.80 11.89 -0.51
C ALA A 159 -18.61 12.94 0.60
N THR A 160 -18.40 12.49 1.84
CA THR A 160 -18.12 13.37 2.99
C THR A 160 -16.63 13.52 3.27
N ALA A 161 -15.79 12.60 2.79
CA ALA A 161 -14.36 12.64 3.00
C ALA A 161 -13.55 11.94 1.89
N VAL A 162 -12.28 12.32 1.78
CA VAL A 162 -11.29 11.81 0.85
C VAL A 162 -10.04 11.37 1.61
N LEU A 163 -9.55 10.18 1.30
CA LEU A 163 -8.20 9.74 1.66
C LEU A 163 -7.24 10.08 0.54
N VAL A 164 -6.10 10.65 0.90
CA VAL A 164 -5.07 11.08 -0.03
C VAL A 164 -3.79 10.36 0.33
N ILE A 165 -3.32 9.48 -0.56
CA ILE A 165 -2.03 8.83 -0.45
C ILE A 165 -1.05 9.64 -1.27
N ALA A 166 -0.10 10.29 -0.61
CA ALA A 166 1.01 10.97 -1.26
C ALA A 166 2.24 10.06 -1.24
N SER A 167 2.93 9.93 -2.38
CA SER A 167 4.14 9.14 -2.50
C SER A 167 5.26 9.93 -3.16
N THR A 168 6.49 9.65 -2.73
CA THR A 168 7.72 10.06 -3.41
C THR A 168 8.47 8.87 -3.95
N ASP A 169 9.13 9.05 -5.09
CA ASP A 169 9.87 7.96 -5.75
C ASP A 169 11.28 7.80 -5.15
N VAL A 170 11.90 8.90 -4.70
CA VAL A 170 13.23 8.89 -4.08
C VAL A 170 13.23 9.78 -2.85
N ASP A 171 13.62 9.19 -1.71
CA ASP A 171 13.78 9.97 -0.50
C ASP A 171 15.07 10.81 -0.60
N LYS A 172 14.90 12.13 -0.61
CA LYS A 172 16.01 13.10 -0.67
C LYS A 172 16.97 13.00 0.52
N THR A 173 16.56 12.34 1.61
CA THR A 173 17.45 12.08 2.75
C THR A 173 18.39 10.89 2.53
N GLY A 174 18.15 10.08 1.48
CA GLY A 174 18.92 8.88 1.18
C GLY A 174 18.65 7.71 2.12
N ALA A 175 17.64 7.81 3.01
CA ALA A 175 17.31 6.75 3.96
C ALA A 175 16.51 5.60 3.33
N SER A 176 15.78 5.85 2.24
CA SER A 176 14.96 4.86 1.54
C SER A 176 15.14 5.00 0.02
N TYR A 177 15.49 3.89 -0.63
CA TYR A 177 15.53 3.80 -2.10
C TYR A 177 14.13 3.76 -2.73
N TYR A 178 13.11 3.41 -1.94
CA TYR A 178 11.72 3.28 -2.37
C TYR A 178 10.87 4.50 -2.01
N GLY A 179 11.53 5.61 -1.64
CA GLY A 179 10.88 6.84 -1.21
C GLY A 179 10.09 6.72 0.09
N GLU A 180 9.14 7.63 0.25
CA GLU A 180 8.28 7.82 1.42
C GLU A 180 6.81 7.94 0.97
N GLN A 181 5.89 7.37 1.75
CA GLN A 181 4.45 7.48 1.54
C GLN A 181 3.75 8.01 2.79
N THR A 182 2.82 8.93 2.60
CA THR A 182 2.01 9.50 3.67
C THR A 182 0.53 9.39 3.35
N LEU A 183 -0.28 9.15 4.38
CA LEU A 183 -1.73 9.08 4.28
C LEU A 183 -2.34 10.31 4.92
N HIS A 184 -3.19 11.01 4.19
CA HIS A 184 -3.91 12.19 4.65
C HIS A 184 -5.41 11.95 4.56
N TYR A 185 -6.14 12.51 5.51
CA TYR A 185 -7.60 12.55 5.53
C TYR A 185 -8.07 13.99 5.33
N ILE A 186 -9.07 14.17 4.47
CA ILE A 186 -9.66 15.48 4.17
C ILE A 186 -11.18 15.32 4.14
N ALA A 187 -11.89 15.99 5.02
CA ALA A 187 -13.34 16.00 5.07
C ALA A 187 -13.91 17.25 4.39
N THR A 188 -15.15 17.16 3.90
CA THR A 188 -15.82 18.26 3.21
C THR A 188 -16.27 19.39 4.14
N ASN A 189 -16.18 19.19 5.46
CA ASN A 189 -16.42 20.21 6.49
C ASN A 189 -15.17 21.07 6.79
N GLY A 190 -14.06 20.84 6.09
CA GLY A 190 -12.79 21.54 6.28
C GLY A 190 -11.81 20.83 7.22
N GLU A 191 -12.22 19.77 7.92
CA GLU A 191 -11.33 18.99 8.78
C GLU A 191 -10.29 18.24 7.95
N SER A 192 -9.03 18.29 8.38
CA SER A 192 -7.96 17.55 7.71
C SER A 192 -6.92 17.04 8.69
N ALA A 193 -6.49 15.80 8.51
CA ALA A 193 -5.55 15.13 9.40
C ALA A 193 -4.49 14.36 8.61
N VAL A 194 -3.36 14.07 9.26
CA VAL A 194 -2.37 13.11 8.77
C VAL A 194 -2.57 11.83 9.55
N VAL A 195 -2.83 10.73 8.86
CA VAL A 195 -3.05 9.43 9.51
C VAL A 195 -1.70 8.89 9.96
N GLN A 196 -1.54 8.72 11.27
CA GLN A 196 -0.31 8.18 11.84
C GLN A 196 -0.31 6.66 11.70
N LEU A 197 0.71 6.13 11.05
CA LEU A 197 0.89 4.70 10.82
C LEU A 197 1.99 4.16 11.76
N PRO A 198 1.65 3.41 12.82
CA PRO A 198 2.59 2.94 13.84
C PRO A 198 3.78 2.11 13.37
N LYS A 199 3.78 1.63 12.12
CA LYS A 199 4.78 0.74 11.57
C LYS A 199 5.39 1.36 10.32
N ASN A 200 6.71 1.52 10.35
CA ASN A 200 7.47 2.05 9.21
C ASN A 200 7.40 1.10 8.00
N GLY A 201 7.27 1.69 6.81
CA GLY A 201 7.28 1.03 5.52
C GLY A 201 6.21 1.60 4.59
N PRO A 202 6.04 1.01 3.40
CA PRO A 202 5.08 1.50 2.42
C PRO A 202 3.63 1.22 2.86
N ILE A 203 2.71 1.96 2.26
CA ILE A 203 1.27 1.74 2.29
C ILE A 203 0.96 0.89 1.05
N TYR A 204 0.55 -0.36 1.26
CA TYR A 204 0.19 -1.23 0.14
C TYR A 204 -1.22 -0.95 -0.35
N ASP A 205 -2.15 -0.72 0.56
CA ASP A 205 -3.55 -0.53 0.21
C ASP A 205 -4.31 0.24 1.31
N VAL A 206 -5.33 0.98 0.89
CA VAL A 206 -6.24 1.73 1.76
C VAL A 206 -7.64 1.67 1.19
N VAL A 207 -8.61 1.26 2.00
CA VAL A 207 -9.98 1.03 1.55
C VAL A 207 -10.99 1.60 2.53
N TRP A 208 -12.01 2.29 2.01
CA TRP A 208 -13.15 2.78 2.78
C TRP A 208 -14.12 1.66 3.11
N ASN A 209 -14.68 1.69 4.33
CA ASN A 209 -15.87 0.89 4.63
C ASN A 209 -17.09 1.47 3.88
N SER A 210 -17.97 0.61 3.38
CA SER A 210 -19.25 1.00 2.75
C SER A 210 -20.11 1.92 3.63
N SER A 211 -20.01 1.83 4.96
CA SER A 211 -20.68 2.76 5.89
C SER A 211 -20.18 4.21 5.81
N SER A 212 -18.97 4.41 5.25
CA SER A 212 -18.23 5.67 5.19
C SER A 212 -17.85 6.27 6.55
N THR A 213 -17.80 5.46 7.61
CA THR A 213 -17.43 5.90 8.98
C THR A 213 -16.02 5.48 9.38
N GLU A 214 -15.43 4.54 8.65
CA GLU A 214 -14.15 3.92 8.97
C GLU A 214 -13.44 3.53 7.67
N PHE A 215 -12.13 3.34 7.75
CA PHE A 215 -11.31 2.84 6.65
C PHE A 215 -10.24 1.88 7.18
N CYS A 216 -9.80 0.95 6.34
CA CYS A 216 -8.71 0.04 6.64
C CYS A 216 -7.47 0.44 5.85
N ALA A 217 -6.31 0.43 6.51
CA ALA A 217 -5.01 0.63 5.85
C ALA A 217 -4.11 -0.58 6.08
N VAL A 218 -3.43 -1.03 5.02
CA VAL A 218 -2.42 -2.10 5.04
C VAL A 218 -1.05 -1.47 4.76
N TYR A 219 -0.16 -1.52 5.75
CA TYR A 219 1.08 -0.73 5.72
C TYR A 219 2.25 -1.39 6.47
N GLY A 220 3.45 -0.87 6.22
CA GLY A 220 4.68 -1.25 6.90
C GLY A 220 5.47 -2.34 6.16
N PHE A 221 6.75 -2.50 6.49
CA PHE A 221 7.57 -3.55 5.88
C PHE A 221 6.99 -4.95 6.14
N MET A 222 6.97 -5.80 5.11
CA MET A 222 6.44 -7.16 5.23
C MET A 222 7.10 -7.93 6.38
N PRO A 223 6.34 -8.68 7.20
CA PRO A 223 4.87 -8.85 7.18
C PRO A 223 4.09 -7.57 7.51
N ALA A 224 3.16 -7.15 6.65
CA ALA A 224 2.47 -5.86 6.80
C ALA A 224 1.48 -5.85 7.98
N LYS A 225 1.31 -4.66 8.55
CA LYS A 225 0.30 -4.36 9.57
C LYS A 225 -1.01 -3.95 8.88
N ALA A 226 -2.15 -4.32 9.45
CA ALA A 226 -3.44 -3.86 8.96
C ALA A 226 -4.27 -3.35 10.14
N THR A 227 -4.80 -2.14 10.01
CA THR A 227 -5.49 -1.44 11.08
C THR A 227 -6.72 -0.74 10.51
N ILE A 228 -7.83 -0.78 11.24
CA ILE A 228 -9.02 0.03 10.96
C ILE A 228 -8.90 1.35 11.70
N PHE A 229 -9.20 2.45 11.02
CA PHE A 229 -9.20 3.79 11.56
C PHE A 229 -10.60 4.40 11.45
N ASN A 230 -10.95 5.24 12.43
CA ASN A 230 -12.18 6.05 12.38
C ASN A 230 -11.96 7.36 11.59
N LEU A 231 -13.00 8.18 11.46
CA LEU A 231 -12.90 9.49 10.79
C LEU A 231 -11.95 10.49 11.47
N LYS A 232 -11.65 10.31 12.76
CA LYS A 232 -10.67 11.10 13.51
C LYS A 232 -9.24 10.63 13.27
N CYS A 233 -9.05 9.59 12.45
CA CYS A 233 -7.78 8.93 12.18
C CYS A 233 -7.18 8.20 13.39
N ASP A 234 -8.00 7.83 14.37
CA ASP A 234 -7.59 6.99 15.50
C ASP A 234 -7.74 5.50 15.15
N PRO A 235 -6.80 4.64 15.56
CA PRO A 235 -6.89 3.20 15.34
C PRO A 235 -8.02 2.59 16.19
N VAL A 236 -8.98 1.94 15.54
CA VAL A 236 -10.13 1.24 16.16
C VAL A 236 -9.76 -0.21 16.47
N PHE A 237 -9.18 -0.91 15.49
CA PHE A 237 -8.79 -2.31 15.64
C PHE A 237 -7.54 -2.65 14.84
N ASP A 238 -6.60 -3.33 15.48
CA ASP A 238 -5.34 -3.79 14.90
C ASP A 238 -5.39 -5.30 14.62
N PHE A 239 -5.29 -5.69 13.35
CA PHE A 239 -5.26 -7.10 12.92
C PHE A 239 -3.88 -7.74 13.05
N GLY A 240 -2.90 -7.08 13.68
CA GLY A 240 -1.55 -7.61 13.91
C GLY A 240 -0.62 -7.45 12.71
N THR A 241 0.27 -8.39 12.47
CA THR A 241 1.10 -8.44 11.24
C THR A 241 0.92 -9.75 10.50
N GLY A 242 0.98 -9.71 9.17
CA GLY A 242 0.82 -10.88 8.32
C GLY A 242 1.28 -10.65 6.88
N PRO A 243 1.36 -11.69 6.04
CA PRO A 243 1.72 -11.58 4.63
C PRO A 243 0.52 -11.06 3.81
N ARG A 244 0.18 -9.79 3.99
CA ARG A 244 -0.96 -9.11 3.35
C ARG A 244 -0.52 -7.84 2.66
N ASN A 245 -1.10 -7.55 1.50
CA ASN A 245 -0.86 -6.33 0.73
C ASN A 245 -2.14 -5.67 0.21
N ALA A 246 -3.31 -6.25 0.45
CA ALA A 246 -4.57 -5.72 -0.01
C ALA A 246 -5.68 -5.93 1.02
N ALA A 247 -6.68 -5.05 1.00
CA ALA A 247 -7.85 -5.10 1.87
C ALA A 247 -9.12 -4.85 1.06
N TYR A 248 -10.15 -5.68 1.29
CA TYR A 248 -11.40 -5.62 0.54
C TYR A 248 -12.61 -5.70 1.47
N TYR A 249 -13.39 -4.64 1.56
CA TYR A 249 -14.69 -4.67 2.23
C TYR A 249 -15.75 -5.31 1.34
N SER A 250 -16.61 -6.10 1.95
CA SER A 250 -17.87 -6.55 1.35
C SER A 250 -18.73 -5.34 0.91
N PRO A 251 -19.61 -5.49 -0.09
CA PRO A 251 -20.47 -4.40 -0.58
C PRO A 251 -21.28 -3.73 0.55
N HIS A 252 -21.69 -4.52 1.55
CA HIS A 252 -22.43 -4.06 2.73
C HIS A 252 -21.54 -3.59 3.90
N GLY A 253 -20.22 -3.82 3.84
CA GLY A 253 -19.24 -3.34 4.84
C GLY A 253 -19.12 -4.16 6.13
N HIS A 254 -19.80 -5.32 6.25
CA HIS A 254 -19.79 -6.14 7.48
C HIS A 254 -18.69 -7.22 7.50
N ILE A 255 -18.17 -7.60 6.33
CA ILE A 255 -17.00 -8.48 6.20
C ILE A 255 -15.84 -7.72 5.58
N LEU A 256 -14.63 -7.95 6.10
CA LEU A 256 -13.36 -7.46 5.57
C LEU A 256 -12.46 -8.64 5.21
N VAL A 257 -11.89 -8.63 4.01
CA VAL A 257 -10.91 -9.61 3.57
C VAL A 257 -9.54 -8.95 3.48
N LEU A 258 -8.59 -9.46 4.26
CA LEU A 258 -7.19 -9.09 4.15
C LEU A 258 -6.47 -10.15 3.33
N ALA A 259 -5.84 -9.75 2.23
CA ALA A 259 -5.26 -10.68 1.28
C ALA A 259 -3.80 -10.34 0.93
N GLY A 260 -3.04 -11.37 0.57
CA GLY A 260 -1.68 -11.26 0.05
C GLY A 260 -1.58 -11.82 -1.36
N PHE A 261 -1.69 -10.97 -2.37
CA PHE A 261 -1.69 -11.37 -3.79
C PHE A 261 -0.41 -11.02 -4.55
N GLY A 262 -0.20 -11.64 -5.72
CA GLY A 262 0.98 -11.42 -6.56
C GLY A 262 2.25 -12.06 -5.98
N ASN A 263 3.13 -11.26 -5.37
CA ASN A 263 4.41 -11.75 -4.82
C ASN A 263 4.24 -12.55 -3.51
N LEU A 264 3.02 -12.60 -2.97
CA LEU A 264 2.67 -13.32 -1.76
C LEU A 264 1.90 -14.59 -2.12
N ARG A 265 1.81 -15.53 -1.18
CA ARG A 265 1.29 -16.89 -1.41
C ARG A 265 -0.24 -16.98 -1.60
N GLY A 266 -0.95 -15.86 -1.70
CA GLY A 266 -2.42 -15.86 -1.84
C GLY A 266 -3.17 -16.12 -0.54
N GLN A 267 -2.55 -15.90 0.62
CA GLN A 267 -3.25 -16.04 1.91
C GLN A 267 -4.33 -14.98 2.04
N MET A 268 -5.54 -15.40 2.41
CA MET A 268 -6.66 -14.53 2.69
C MET A 268 -7.13 -14.76 4.13
N GLU A 269 -7.47 -13.68 4.82
CA GLU A 269 -8.12 -13.72 6.13
C GLU A 269 -9.45 -13.00 6.02
N VAL A 270 -10.54 -13.72 6.27
CA VAL A 270 -11.90 -13.19 6.22
C VAL A 270 -12.34 -12.86 7.64
N TRP A 271 -12.69 -11.60 7.89
CA TRP A 271 -13.01 -11.07 9.22
C TRP A 271 -14.43 -10.51 9.25
N ASP A 272 -15.18 -10.87 10.30
CA ASP A 272 -16.39 -10.16 10.72
C ASP A 272 -15.96 -8.83 11.34
N VAL A 273 -16.34 -7.71 10.72
CA VAL A 273 -15.96 -6.36 11.17
C VAL A 273 -16.71 -5.96 12.43
N LYS A 274 -17.94 -6.45 12.64
CA LYS A 274 -18.78 -6.07 13.78
C LYS A 274 -18.24 -6.67 15.08
N ASN A 275 -17.85 -7.94 15.02
CA ASN A 275 -17.35 -8.69 16.17
C ASN A 275 -15.82 -8.80 16.21
N TYR A 276 -15.13 -8.26 15.20
CA TYR A 276 -13.69 -8.44 14.95
C TYR A 276 -13.26 -9.91 15.05
N LYS A 277 -14.10 -10.82 14.53
CA LYS A 277 -13.88 -12.26 14.63
C LYS A 277 -13.45 -12.82 13.28
N LEU A 278 -12.39 -13.61 13.30
CA LEU A 278 -11.94 -14.33 12.12
C LEU A 278 -12.98 -15.39 11.72
N ILE A 279 -13.46 -15.33 10.48
CA ILE A 279 -14.42 -16.27 9.90
C ILE A 279 -13.68 -17.44 9.25
N SER A 280 -12.72 -17.15 8.36
CA SER A 280 -12.03 -18.18 7.58
C SER A 280 -10.63 -17.72 7.13
N LYS A 281 -9.78 -18.68 6.76
CA LYS A 281 -8.42 -18.45 6.23
C LYS A 281 -8.14 -19.19 4.91
N PRO A 282 -8.89 -18.89 3.83
CA PRO A 282 -8.68 -19.51 2.54
C PRO A 282 -7.34 -19.12 1.92
N VAL A 283 -6.83 -19.99 1.02
CA VAL A 283 -5.58 -19.76 0.30
C VAL A 283 -5.87 -19.77 -1.20
N ALA A 284 -5.85 -18.59 -1.81
CA ALA A 284 -6.01 -18.39 -3.24
C ALA A 284 -4.64 -18.19 -3.90
N SER A 285 -3.87 -19.27 -4.00
CA SER A 285 -2.53 -19.27 -4.61
C SER A 285 -2.53 -18.65 -6.00
N ASP A 286 -1.45 -17.94 -6.32
CA ASP A 286 -1.19 -17.30 -7.62
C ASP A 286 -2.21 -16.23 -8.05
N SER A 287 -3.17 -15.89 -7.20
CA SER A 287 -4.20 -14.91 -7.53
C SER A 287 -3.60 -13.51 -7.59
N THR A 288 -4.04 -12.75 -8.59
CA THR A 288 -3.60 -11.38 -8.88
C THR A 288 -4.73 -10.37 -8.77
N TYR A 289 -5.98 -10.84 -8.81
CA TYR A 289 -7.18 -10.05 -8.81
C TYR A 289 -8.20 -10.60 -7.81
N PHE A 290 -8.98 -9.70 -7.22
CA PHE A 290 -10.02 -10.00 -6.26
C PHE A 290 -11.22 -9.09 -6.53
N ALA A 291 -12.42 -9.64 -6.42
CA ALA A 291 -13.64 -8.85 -6.41
C ALA A 291 -14.72 -9.51 -5.55
N TRP A 292 -15.48 -8.70 -4.83
CA TRP A 292 -16.71 -9.15 -4.17
C TRP A 292 -17.83 -9.28 -5.19
N CYS A 293 -18.62 -10.34 -5.06
CA CYS A 293 -19.92 -10.40 -5.70
C CYS A 293 -20.84 -9.35 -5.04
N PRO A 294 -21.71 -8.66 -5.80
CA PRO A 294 -22.65 -7.68 -5.27
C PRO A 294 -23.59 -8.19 -4.17
N ASP A 295 -23.78 -9.51 -4.07
CA ASP A 295 -24.57 -10.16 -3.01
C ASP A 295 -23.92 -10.13 -1.62
N GLY A 296 -22.61 -9.82 -1.55
CA GLY A 296 -21.84 -9.80 -0.32
C GLY A 296 -21.53 -11.15 0.31
N GLU A 297 -21.85 -12.26 -0.34
CA GLU A 297 -21.54 -13.62 0.13
C GLU A 297 -20.40 -14.27 -0.66
N HIS A 298 -20.34 -13.97 -1.96
CA HIS A 298 -19.41 -14.63 -2.85
C HIS A 298 -18.21 -13.75 -3.16
N ILE A 299 -17.05 -14.39 -3.27
CA ILE A 299 -15.76 -13.76 -3.54
C ILE A 299 -15.21 -14.36 -4.82
N LEU A 300 -14.73 -13.52 -5.72
CA LEU A 300 -14.01 -13.91 -6.92
C LEU A 300 -12.51 -13.68 -6.68
N THR A 301 -11.69 -14.68 -7.01
CA THR A 301 -10.24 -14.51 -7.16
C THR A 301 -9.84 -14.95 -8.55
N ALA A 302 -8.98 -14.18 -9.23
CA ALA A 302 -8.52 -14.52 -10.57
C ALA A 302 -7.01 -14.32 -10.74
N THR A 303 -6.45 -15.14 -11.62
CA THR A 303 -5.07 -15.07 -12.08
C THR A 303 -5.09 -14.59 -13.53
N CYS A 304 -4.75 -13.33 -13.76
CA CYS A 304 -4.87 -12.68 -15.07
C CYS A 304 -3.50 -12.38 -15.69
N ALA A 305 -3.40 -12.66 -16.99
CA ALA A 305 -2.36 -12.16 -17.87
C ALA A 305 -2.60 -10.67 -18.19
N PRO A 306 -1.55 -9.86 -18.44
CA PRO A 306 -0.16 -10.26 -18.63
C PRO A 306 0.65 -10.41 -17.33
N ARG A 307 0.07 -10.09 -16.17
CA ARG A 307 0.81 -10.06 -14.89
C ARG A 307 1.36 -11.43 -14.49
N LEU A 308 0.54 -12.48 -14.61
CA LEU A 308 0.98 -13.86 -14.50
C LEU A 308 0.40 -14.65 -15.67
N ARG A 309 1.26 -15.32 -16.46
CA ARG A 309 0.86 -16.10 -17.65
C ARG A 309 0.77 -17.60 -17.39
N VAL A 310 0.96 -18.01 -16.13
CA VAL A 310 0.85 -19.40 -15.68
C VAL A 310 -0.33 -19.51 -14.74
N ASN A 311 -1.01 -20.66 -14.77
CA ASN A 311 -2.20 -20.93 -13.95
C ASN A 311 -3.31 -19.87 -14.11
N ASN A 312 -3.53 -19.36 -15.33
CA ASN A 312 -4.63 -18.42 -15.60
C ASN A 312 -5.98 -19.10 -15.34
N GLY A 313 -6.91 -18.35 -14.76
CA GLY A 313 -8.20 -18.88 -14.34
C GLY A 313 -8.82 -18.04 -13.25
N TYR A 314 -10.02 -18.42 -12.84
CA TYR A 314 -10.71 -17.79 -11.73
C TYR A 314 -11.40 -18.82 -10.83
N LYS A 315 -11.60 -18.43 -9.58
CA LYS A 315 -12.29 -19.22 -8.55
C LYS A 315 -13.32 -18.35 -7.87
N ILE A 316 -14.48 -18.94 -7.61
CA ILE A 316 -15.55 -18.33 -6.85
C ILE A 316 -15.63 -19.05 -5.52
N TRP A 317 -15.53 -18.29 -4.45
CA TRP A 317 -15.51 -18.75 -3.07
C TRP A 317 -16.75 -18.23 -2.36
N HIS A 318 -17.23 -18.98 -1.38
CA HIS A 318 -18.04 -18.42 -0.32
C HIS A 318 -17.12 -17.78 0.72
N TYR A 319 -17.54 -16.70 1.40
CA TYR A 319 -16.71 -16.02 2.43
C TYR A 319 -16.29 -16.94 3.59
N THR A 320 -16.96 -18.07 3.80
CA THR A 320 -16.56 -19.11 4.77
C THR A 320 -15.32 -19.90 4.32
N GLY A 321 -14.82 -19.68 3.11
CA GLY A 321 -13.60 -20.29 2.57
C GLY A 321 -13.84 -21.47 1.61
N SER A 322 -15.09 -21.86 1.38
CA SER A 322 -15.45 -22.95 0.46
C SER A 322 -15.35 -22.50 -0.99
N ILE A 323 -14.73 -23.29 -1.87
CA ILE A 323 -14.71 -23.02 -3.32
C ILE A 323 -16.02 -23.53 -3.92
N LEU A 324 -16.83 -22.67 -4.52
CA LEU A 324 -18.07 -23.09 -5.18
C LEU A 324 -17.87 -23.37 -6.67
N HIS A 325 -16.95 -22.65 -7.30
CA HIS A 325 -16.66 -22.81 -8.72
C HIS A 325 -15.19 -22.54 -9.01
N LYS A 326 -14.66 -23.25 -10.00
CA LYS A 326 -13.28 -23.12 -10.47
C LYS A 326 -13.27 -23.26 -11.98
N PHE A 327 -12.67 -22.28 -12.64
CA PHE A 327 -12.40 -22.30 -14.06
C PHE A 327 -10.90 -22.13 -14.28
N ASP A 328 -10.27 -23.13 -14.88
CA ASP A 328 -8.86 -23.09 -15.28
C ASP A 328 -8.80 -22.84 -16.79
N VAL A 329 -8.01 -21.85 -17.20
CA VAL A 329 -7.83 -21.51 -18.62
C VAL A 329 -6.84 -22.51 -19.24
N PRO A 330 -7.13 -23.05 -20.43
CA PRO A 330 -6.20 -23.92 -21.15
C PRO A 330 -4.83 -23.28 -21.39
N SER A 331 -3.76 -24.08 -21.45
CA SER A 331 -2.37 -23.57 -21.55
C SER A 331 -2.07 -22.73 -22.80
N ASN A 332 -2.91 -22.81 -23.84
CA ASN A 332 -2.80 -22.03 -25.08
C ASN A 332 -3.66 -20.75 -25.08
N ALA A 333 -4.35 -20.47 -23.97
CA ALA A 333 -5.24 -19.34 -23.81
C ALA A 333 -4.82 -18.50 -22.59
N GLU A 334 -5.24 -17.24 -22.60
CA GLU A 334 -4.95 -16.28 -21.54
C GLU A 334 -6.24 -15.66 -21.02
N LEU A 335 -6.30 -15.46 -19.71
CA LEU A 335 -7.36 -14.69 -19.07
C LEU A 335 -6.86 -13.27 -18.84
N TRP A 336 -7.55 -12.27 -19.38
CA TRP A 336 -7.12 -10.88 -19.28
C TRP A 336 -7.88 -10.11 -18.21
N GLN A 337 -9.18 -10.35 -18.08
CA GLN A 337 -10.02 -9.61 -17.15
C GLN A 337 -11.25 -10.43 -16.75
N VAL A 338 -11.66 -10.29 -15.49
CA VAL A 338 -12.92 -10.81 -14.98
C VAL A 338 -13.54 -9.77 -14.08
N SER A 339 -14.84 -9.55 -14.17
CA SER A 339 -15.54 -8.64 -13.25
C SER A 339 -17.00 -9.04 -13.08
N TRP A 340 -17.54 -8.79 -11.89
CA TRP A 340 -18.97 -8.86 -11.66
C TRP A 340 -19.71 -7.71 -12.34
N GLN A 341 -20.92 -7.98 -12.79
CA GLN A 341 -21.91 -6.96 -13.11
C GLN A 341 -22.16 -6.12 -11.85
N PRO A 342 -22.01 -4.78 -11.93
CA PRO A 342 -22.30 -3.92 -10.80
C PRO A 342 -23.80 -3.84 -10.55
N PHE A 343 -24.19 -3.52 -9.33
CA PHE A 343 -25.58 -3.24 -8.96
C PHE A 343 -25.60 -2.00 -8.07
N LEU A 344 -26.72 -1.28 -8.11
CA LEU A 344 -26.97 -0.21 -7.15
C LEU A 344 -27.05 -0.75 -5.72
N ASP A 345 -26.77 0.12 -4.78
CA ASP A 345 -26.83 -0.22 -3.37
C ASP A 345 -28.24 -0.53 -2.90
N GLY A 346 -28.35 -1.47 -1.98
CA GLY A 346 -29.62 -1.87 -1.37
C GLY A 346 -30.43 -2.85 -2.20
N ILE A 347 -30.00 -3.20 -3.42
CA ILE A 347 -30.62 -4.24 -4.24
C ILE A 347 -30.51 -5.62 -3.55
N PHE A 348 -29.34 -5.91 -2.98
CA PHE A 348 -29.13 -7.11 -2.18
C PHE A 348 -29.22 -6.76 -0.69
N PRO A 349 -30.04 -7.47 0.11
CA PRO A 349 -30.08 -7.26 1.55
C PRO A 349 -28.86 -7.90 2.22
N ALA A 350 -28.36 -7.27 3.27
CA ALA A 350 -27.29 -7.84 4.08
C ALA A 350 -27.78 -9.11 4.78
N LYS A 351 -27.07 -10.22 4.58
CA LYS A 351 -27.37 -11.52 5.19
C LYS A 351 -26.59 -11.70 6.49
N ALA A 352 -27.07 -12.61 7.34
CA ALA A 352 -26.40 -12.93 8.59
C ALA A 352 -25.09 -13.70 8.35
N ILE A 353 -24.03 -13.30 9.04
CA ILE A 353 -22.72 -13.95 8.92
C ILE A 353 -22.78 -15.36 9.52
N THR A 354 -22.36 -16.33 8.72
CA THR A 354 -22.25 -17.73 9.10
C THR A 354 -20.78 -18.11 9.27
N TYR A 355 -20.48 -18.87 10.32
CA TYR A 355 -19.12 -19.32 10.63
C TYR A 355 -18.86 -20.76 10.19
N GLN A 356 -19.89 -21.48 9.76
CA GLN A 356 -19.79 -22.85 9.25
C GLN A 356 -19.51 -22.83 7.75
N ALA A 357 -18.56 -23.68 7.33
CA ALA A 357 -18.23 -23.80 5.91
C ALA A 357 -19.41 -24.39 5.12
N VAL A 358 -19.78 -23.71 4.04
CA VAL A 358 -20.81 -24.19 3.11
C VAL A 358 -20.27 -25.42 2.35
N PRO A 359 -21.08 -26.46 2.11
CA PRO A 359 -20.69 -27.60 1.29
C PRO A 359 -20.20 -27.16 -0.10
N SER A 360 -19.14 -27.80 -0.59
CA SER A 360 -18.58 -27.55 -1.91
C SER A 360 -18.66 -28.82 -2.74
N GLU A 361 -19.13 -28.69 -3.98
CA GLU A 361 -19.13 -29.77 -4.98
C GLU A 361 -17.79 -29.85 -5.73
N VAL A 362 -16.87 -28.90 -5.50
CA VAL A 362 -15.55 -28.86 -6.16
C VAL A 362 -14.53 -29.63 -5.32
N PRO A 363 -13.89 -30.68 -5.85
CA PRO A 363 -12.88 -31.43 -5.11
C PRO A 363 -11.71 -30.51 -4.72
N SER A 364 -11.53 -30.24 -3.43
CA SER A 364 -10.32 -29.61 -2.92
C SER A 364 -9.18 -30.63 -2.98
N LYS A 365 -8.32 -30.53 -3.99
CA LYS A 365 -6.98 -31.14 -3.90
C LYS A 365 -6.21 -30.34 -2.84
N GLU A 366 -6.31 -30.74 -1.58
CA GLU A 366 -5.40 -30.26 -0.56
C GLU A 366 -3.98 -30.59 -1.02
N PRO A 367 -3.09 -29.59 -1.16
CA PRO A 367 -1.68 -29.88 -1.41
C PRO A 367 -1.18 -30.69 -0.23
N LYS A 368 -0.81 -31.96 -0.46
CA LYS A 368 -0.07 -32.77 0.50
C LYS A 368 1.08 -31.90 0.99
N VAL A 369 1.11 -31.61 2.30
CA VAL A 369 2.20 -30.85 2.90
C VAL A 369 3.48 -31.58 2.54
N ALA A 370 4.24 -31.03 1.59
CA ALA A 370 5.57 -31.54 1.27
C ALA A 370 6.33 -31.48 2.59
N THR A 371 6.67 -32.63 3.15
CA THR A 371 7.44 -32.71 4.39
C THR A 371 8.71 -31.90 4.16
N ALA A 372 8.83 -30.76 4.85
CA ALA A 372 9.99 -29.90 4.75
C ALA A 372 11.25 -30.77 4.91
N TYR A 373 12.14 -30.74 3.91
CA TYR A 373 13.34 -31.58 3.88
C TYR A 373 14.12 -31.37 5.18
N ARG A 374 14.24 -32.44 5.97
CA ARG A 374 15.05 -32.43 7.18
C ARG A 374 16.41 -33.02 6.85
N PRO A 375 17.49 -32.24 7.03
CA PRO A 375 18.84 -32.77 6.96
C PRO A 375 18.97 -33.97 7.90
N PRO A 376 19.70 -35.04 7.52
CA PRO A 376 19.83 -36.26 8.33
C PRO A 376 20.23 -36.01 9.80
N ALA A 377 21.05 -34.98 10.05
CA ALA A 377 21.55 -34.60 11.38
C ALA A 377 20.48 -34.04 12.34
N LEU A 378 19.28 -33.70 11.85
CA LEU A 378 18.21 -33.03 12.62
C LEU A 378 16.93 -33.87 12.75
N ARG A 379 16.95 -35.13 12.31
CA ARG A 379 15.75 -35.99 12.29
C ARG A 379 15.21 -36.34 13.69
N ASN A 380 16.09 -36.39 14.70
CA ASN A 380 15.75 -36.83 16.06
C ASN A 380 15.71 -35.69 17.10
N LYS A 381 15.80 -34.42 16.67
CA LYS A 381 15.66 -33.26 17.58
C LYS A 381 14.22 -32.74 17.59
N PRO A 382 13.68 -32.31 18.75
CA PRO A 382 12.36 -31.71 18.83
C PRO A 382 12.28 -30.46 17.96
N VAL A 383 11.13 -30.26 17.34
CA VAL A 383 10.88 -29.17 16.39
C VAL A 383 10.90 -27.84 17.12
N THR A 384 11.99 -27.10 17.02
CA THR A 384 11.96 -25.66 17.30
C THR A 384 11.41 -24.95 16.07
N ASN A 385 10.12 -24.63 16.07
CA ASN A 385 9.52 -23.74 15.08
C ASN A 385 10.07 -22.32 15.29
N SER A 386 11.29 -22.04 14.83
CA SER A 386 11.76 -20.66 14.72
C SER A 386 11.11 -20.06 13.48
N LYS A 387 9.91 -19.48 13.61
CA LYS A 387 9.38 -18.61 12.57
C LYS A 387 10.39 -17.48 12.39
N LEU A 388 10.90 -17.30 11.16
CA LEU A 388 11.89 -16.27 10.83
C LEU A 388 11.34 -14.84 11.07
N HIS A 389 10.01 -14.71 11.08
CA HIS A 389 9.29 -13.50 11.44
C HIS A 389 8.31 -13.80 12.59
N GLU A 390 8.40 -13.02 13.65
CA GLU A 390 7.43 -13.01 14.75
C GLU A 390 6.20 -12.19 14.29
N GLU A 391 5.14 -12.90 13.87
CA GLU A 391 3.87 -12.28 13.50
C GLU A 391 3.17 -11.78 14.77
N GLU A 392 2.86 -10.49 14.82
CA GLU A 392 2.10 -9.88 15.90
C GLU A 392 0.65 -10.37 15.78
N PRO A 393 0.07 -10.98 16.82
CA PRO A 393 -1.30 -11.44 16.75
C PRO A 393 -2.29 -10.26 16.68
N PRO A 394 -3.48 -10.48 16.11
CA PRO A 394 -4.58 -9.52 16.16
C PRO A 394 -4.89 -9.08 17.60
N GLN A 395 -5.36 -7.84 17.77
CA GLN A 395 -5.58 -7.22 19.08
C GLN A 395 -6.46 -8.04 20.03
N ASN A 396 -7.49 -8.71 19.52
CA ASN A 396 -8.35 -9.60 20.31
C ASN A 396 -7.70 -10.93 20.71
N MET A 397 -6.62 -11.34 20.03
CA MET A 397 -5.82 -12.52 20.35
C MET A 397 -4.54 -12.16 21.10
N LYS A 398 -4.23 -10.88 21.29
CA LYS A 398 -3.14 -10.44 22.17
C LYS A 398 -3.50 -10.87 23.61
N PRO A 399 -2.60 -11.55 24.33
CA PRO A 399 -2.85 -11.86 25.73
C PRO A 399 -3.13 -10.56 26.48
N HIS A 400 -4.26 -10.51 27.19
CA HIS A 400 -4.55 -9.42 28.12
C HIS A 400 -3.39 -9.31 29.13
N PRO A 401 -3.04 -8.09 29.61
CA PRO A 401 -2.00 -7.88 30.62
C PRO A 401 -2.48 -8.34 32.01
N GLY A 402 -2.79 -9.63 32.13
CA GLY A 402 -3.34 -10.24 33.35
C GLY A 402 -3.33 -11.77 33.37
N ASN A 403 -2.64 -12.44 32.44
CA ASN A 403 -2.46 -13.89 32.51
C ASN A 403 -0.98 -14.25 32.28
N ASP A 404 -0.18 -13.98 33.30
CA ASP A 404 1.23 -14.34 33.38
C ASP A 404 1.40 -15.86 33.39
N LYS A 405 1.58 -16.46 32.20
CA LYS A 405 2.43 -17.64 32.12
C LYS A 405 3.87 -17.15 32.20
N PRO A 406 4.67 -17.57 33.20
CA PRO A 406 6.03 -17.09 33.33
C PRO A 406 6.84 -17.51 32.10
N LEU A 407 7.29 -16.52 31.33
CA LEU A 407 8.30 -16.70 30.30
C LEU A 407 9.51 -17.39 30.93
N SER A 408 10.07 -18.39 30.24
CA SER A 408 11.22 -19.13 30.77
C SER A 408 12.38 -18.17 31.07
N LYS A 409 13.15 -18.45 32.13
CA LYS A 409 14.28 -17.61 32.59
C LYS A 409 15.25 -17.24 31.46
N THR A 410 15.34 -18.07 30.42
CA THR A 410 16.18 -17.87 29.24
C THR A 410 15.61 -16.81 28.29
N ALA A 411 14.28 -16.78 28.09
CA ALA A 411 13.61 -15.80 27.25
C ALA A 411 13.68 -14.39 27.85
N LEU A 412 13.48 -14.28 29.18
CA LEU A 412 13.58 -13.00 29.90
C LEU A 412 15.01 -12.43 29.85
N LYS A 413 16.03 -13.29 29.89
CA LYS A 413 17.44 -12.88 29.78
C LYS A 413 17.77 -12.36 28.37
N ASN A 414 17.21 -12.97 27.33
CA ASN A 414 17.42 -12.53 25.95
C ASN A 414 16.67 -11.22 25.64
N GLN A 415 15.45 -11.07 26.16
CA GLN A 415 14.68 -9.83 26.03
C GLN A 415 15.38 -8.66 26.73
N ARG A 416 15.83 -8.84 27.98
CA ARG A 416 16.63 -7.84 28.71
C ARG A 416 17.94 -7.51 27.99
N LYS A 417 18.59 -8.49 27.35
CA LYS A 417 19.81 -8.24 26.57
C LYS A 417 19.53 -7.44 25.29
N HIS A 418 18.38 -7.66 24.65
CA HIS A 418 17.97 -6.93 23.45
C HIS A 418 17.52 -5.49 23.78
N GLU A 419 16.79 -5.30 24.88
CA GLU A 419 16.40 -3.99 25.40
C GLU A 419 17.61 -3.20 25.88
N ALA A 420 18.53 -3.81 26.64
CA ALA A 420 19.78 -3.16 27.05
C ALA A 420 20.64 -2.75 25.84
N LYS A 421 20.68 -3.56 24.77
CA LYS A 421 21.41 -3.21 23.55
C LYS A 421 20.71 -2.09 22.75
N LYS A 422 19.39 -1.97 22.86
CA LYS A 422 18.60 -0.88 22.24
C LYS A 422 18.74 0.42 23.04
N ALA A 423 18.69 0.34 24.36
CA ALA A 423 18.92 1.45 25.29
C ALA A 423 20.35 2.00 25.14
N ALA A 424 21.38 1.14 25.14
CA ALA A 424 22.77 1.57 24.94
C ALA A 424 23.00 2.23 23.56
N LYS A 425 22.23 1.85 22.54
CA LYS A 425 22.30 2.47 21.20
C LYS A 425 21.52 3.79 21.10
N GLN A 426 20.59 4.03 22.03
CA GLN A 426 19.90 5.31 22.20
C GLN A 426 20.70 6.26 23.08
N GLU A 427 21.34 5.77 24.15
CA GLU A 427 22.22 6.56 25.03
C GLU A 427 23.49 7.02 24.29
N ALA A 428 24.07 6.17 23.42
CA ALA A 428 25.18 6.58 22.55
C ALA A 428 24.79 7.63 21.49
N LYS A 429 23.49 7.93 21.32
CA LYS A 429 22.99 9.01 20.47
C LYS A 429 22.56 10.26 21.26
N SER A 430 22.39 10.18 22.58
CA SER A 430 21.97 11.30 23.43
C SER A 430 23.11 11.95 24.20
N ASP A 431 24.34 11.42 24.17
CA ASP A 431 25.51 12.04 24.82
C ASP A 431 26.18 13.16 23.98
N LYS A 432 25.35 13.96 23.33
CA LYS A 432 25.71 15.34 22.94
C LYS A 432 24.75 16.26 23.67
N GLY A 433 25.02 16.43 24.97
CA GLY A 433 24.35 17.40 25.81
C GLY A 433 24.76 18.84 25.49
N PRO A 434 23.96 19.84 25.91
CA PRO A 434 23.90 21.19 25.37
C PRO A 434 24.67 22.21 26.22
N ASP A 435 25.12 23.32 25.64
CA ASP A 435 25.49 24.51 26.43
C ASP A 435 25.07 25.83 25.77
N LEU A 436 24.20 26.52 26.51
CA LEU A 436 24.09 27.94 26.88
C LEU A 436 24.54 29.08 25.93
N VAL A 437 23.66 30.09 25.93
CA VAL A 437 23.64 31.41 25.25
C VAL A 437 24.73 32.37 25.78
N PRO A 438 25.33 33.25 24.94
CA PRO A 438 25.01 34.69 25.02
C PRO A 438 25.01 35.47 23.68
N THR A 439 24.18 36.52 23.60
CA THR A 439 24.14 37.64 22.60
C THR A 439 24.84 38.90 23.14
N PRO A 440 25.08 40.02 22.39
CA PRO A 440 25.40 40.24 20.97
C PRO A 440 26.52 41.32 20.64
N ALA A 441 27.02 41.32 19.39
CA ALA A 441 27.63 42.42 18.56
C ALA A 441 29.06 42.97 18.85
N PRO A 442 29.77 43.70 17.93
CA PRO A 442 29.60 43.95 16.47
C PRO A 442 30.88 43.77 15.55
N GLN A 443 30.63 43.61 14.24
CA GLN A 443 31.41 43.97 13.02
C GLN A 443 32.97 43.90 12.95
N SER A 444 33.49 43.15 11.97
CA SER A 444 34.54 43.59 11.00
C SER A 444 34.85 42.51 9.94
N ILE A 445 35.17 42.95 8.71
CA ILE A 445 35.61 42.19 7.51
C ILE A 445 37.12 42.54 7.29
N PRO A 446 37.96 41.88 6.44
CA PRO A 446 38.01 40.53 5.82
C PRO A 446 39.37 39.79 6.06
N GLN A 447 39.52 38.52 5.65
CA GLN A 447 40.62 38.14 4.73
C GLN A 447 40.53 36.71 4.16
N ASN A 448 40.86 36.63 2.87
CA ASN A 448 41.03 35.45 2.03
C ASN A 448 41.93 34.36 2.64
N THR A 449 41.51 33.11 2.49
CA THR A 449 42.44 31.99 2.25
C THR A 449 41.75 30.95 1.35
N ILE A 450 42.32 30.79 0.15
CA ILE A 450 41.95 29.80 -0.85
C ILE A 450 42.47 28.43 -0.36
N PRO A 451 41.68 27.35 -0.31
CA PRO A 451 42.22 26.01 -0.14
C PRO A 451 42.89 25.57 -1.45
N GLN A 452 44.21 25.38 -1.43
CA GLN A 452 44.98 24.78 -2.52
C GLN A 452 44.44 23.38 -2.85
N SER A 453 44.00 23.17 -4.09
CA SER A 453 43.71 21.88 -4.71
C SER A 453 45.02 21.26 -5.20
N VAL A 454 45.40 20.09 -4.68
CA VAL A 454 46.70 19.46 -4.97
C VAL A 454 46.63 18.52 -6.19
N SER A 455 45.44 18.08 -6.63
CA SER A 455 45.31 17.08 -7.71
C SER A 455 44.30 17.41 -8.82
N GLY A 456 43.56 18.53 -8.73
CA GLY A 456 42.67 18.99 -9.80
C GLY A 456 41.37 18.18 -10.03
N ASP A 457 41.23 16.99 -9.43
CA ASP A 457 40.02 16.16 -9.53
C ASP A 457 39.27 16.04 -8.16
N PRO A 458 38.00 16.49 -8.05
CA PRO A 458 37.24 16.48 -6.81
C PRO A 458 36.97 15.07 -6.23
N GLU A 459 37.06 14.01 -7.04
CA GLU A 459 36.91 12.64 -6.53
C GLU A 459 38.18 12.14 -5.81
N ILE A 460 39.37 12.52 -6.30
CA ILE A 460 40.66 12.15 -5.72
C ILE A 460 40.86 12.85 -4.37
N ASP A 461 40.52 14.15 -4.29
CA ASP A 461 40.58 14.92 -3.03
C ASP A 461 39.67 14.33 -1.94
N LYS A 462 38.52 13.76 -2.32
CA LYS A 462 37.61 13.08 -1.39
C LYS A 462 38.18 11.75 -0.92
N LYS A 463 38.88 11.00 -1.79
CA LYS A 463 39.59 9.77 -1.42
C LYS A 463 40.77 10.06 -0.47
N ILE A 464 41.58 11.07 -0.76
CA ILE A 464 42.68 11.54 0.09
C ILE A 464 42.17 11.92 1.48
N LYS A 465 41.08 12.70 1.58
CA LYS A 465 40.46 13.06 2.88
C LYS A 465 39.98 11.83 3.65
N ASN A 466 39.41 10.84 2.98
CA ASN A 466 38.95 9.61 3.62
C ASN A 466 40.10 8.72 4.09
N LEU A 467 41.19 8.62 3.32
CA LEU A 467 42.42 7.89 3.68
C LEU A 467 43.11 8.54 4.89
N LYS A 468 43.31 9.86 4.89
CA LYS A 468 43.86 10.60 6.04
C LYS A 468 43.03 10.40 7.32
N LYS A 469 41.69 10.36 7.20
CA LYS A 469 40.81 10.07 8.34
C LYS A 469 40.95 8.65 8.87
N LYS A 470 41.17 7.65 8.00
CA LYS A 470 41.42 6.25 8.40
C LYS A 470 42.78 6.11 9.10
N LEU A 471 43.82 6.76 8.59
CA LEU A 471 45.15 6.74 9.21
C LEU A 471 45.14 7.35 10.61
N LYS A 472 44.46 8.49 10.80
CA LYS A 472 44.30 9.09 12.14
C LYS A 472 43.58 8.18 13.14
N ALA A 473 42.61 7.38 12.68
CA ALA A 473 41.94 6.40 13.53
C ALA A 473 42.85 5.22 13.89
N ILE A 474 43.76 4.82 13.01
CA ILE A 474 44.76 3.78 13.29
C ILE A 474 45.81 4.29 14.28
N GLU A 475 46.24 5.54 14.15
CA GLU A 475 47.16 6.20 15.09
C GLU A 475 46.59 6.22 16.51
N GLN A 476 45.30 6.55 16.67
CA GLN A 476 44.60 6.46 17.96
C GLN A 476 44.52 5.02 18.50
N LEU A 477 44.41 4.01 17.63
CA LEU A 477 44.45 2.60 18.06
C LEU A 477 45.85 2.18 18.51
N LYS A 478 46.91 2.69 17.87
CA LYS A 478 48.30 2.47 18.28
C LYS A 478 48.59 3.14 19.63
N GLU A 479 48.10 4.35 19.86
CA GLU A 479 48.23 5.04 21.14
C GLU A 479 47.50 4.27 22.26
N GLN A 480 46.29 3.76 21.98
CA GLN A 480 45.58 2.88 22.91
C GLN A 480 46.32 1.56 23.19
N ALA A 481 47.00 0.99 22.19
CA ALA A 481 47.88 -0.17 22.39
C ALA A 481 49.07 0.16 23.29
N ALA A 482 49.69 1.33 23.09
CA ALA A 482 50.84 1.80 23.88
C ALA A 482 50.45 2.08 25.34
N THR A 483 49.21 2.50 25.60
CA THR A 483 48.67 2.65 26.97
C THR A 483 48.29 1.32 27.65
N GLY A 484 48.62 0.17 27.04
CA GLY A 484 48.46 -1.17 27.65
C GLY A 484 47.06 -1.78 27.52
N LYS A 485 46.19 -1.21 26.68
CA LYS A 485 44.83 -1.71 26.45
C LYS A 485 44.86 -2.92 25.50
N GLN A 486 44.26 -4.04 25.89
CA GLN A 486 44.14 -5.21 25.00
C GLN A 486 43.24 -4.89 23.79
N LEU A 487 43.81 -4.97 22.59
CA LEU A 487 43.09 -4.75 21.33
C LEU A 487 42.48 -6.05 20.80
N GLU A 488 41.27 -5.96 20.25
CA GLU A 488 40.60 -7.10 19.60
C GLU A 488 41.30 -7.44 18.27
N LYS A 489 41.18 -8.71 17.81
CA LYS A 489 41.84 -9.21 16.58
C LYS A 489 41.58 -8.33 15.34
N ASN A 490 40.38 -7.77 15.22
CA ASN A 490 40.00 -6.86 14.12
C ASN A 490 40.72 -5.50 14.18
N GLN A 491 41.05 -5.01 15.39
CA GLN A 491 41.80 -3.76 15.56
C GLN A 491 43.29 -3.95 15.21
N LEU A 492 43.86 -5.12 15.54
CA LEU A 492 45.22 -5.50 15.12
C LEU A 492 45.33 -5.63 13.60
N GLU A 493 44.34 -6.25 12.94
CA GLU A 493 44.29 -6.33 11.48
C GLU A 493 44.19 -4.95 10.81
N LYS A 494 43.55 -3.96 11.46
CA LYS A 494 43.51 -2.57 10.96
C LYS A 494 44.86 -1.87 11.08
N ILE A 495 45.60 -2.11 12.17
CA ILE A 495 46.97 -1.59 12.34
C ILE A 495 47.91 -2.21 11.29
N GLN A 496 47.77 -3.50 10.99
CA GLN A 496 48.57 -4.15 9.95
C GLN A 496 48.35 -3.59 8.54
N LYS A 497 47.16 -3.04 8.25
CA LYS A 497 46.84 -2.43 6.95
C LYS A 497 47.33 -0.98 6.81
N GLU A 498 47.93 -0.41 7.84
CA GLU A 498 48.40 0.99 7.82
C GLU A 498 49.43 1.26 6.73
N THR A 499 50.41 0.38 6.57
CA THR A 499 51.48 0.54 5.55
C THR A 499 50.90 0.58 4.14
N ALA A 500 49.88 -0.25 3.87
CA ALA A 500 49.20 -0.26 2.58
C ALA A 500 48.37 1.02 2.34
N LEU A 501 47.74 1.56 3.39
CA LEU A 501 46.98 2.81 3.30
C LEU A 501 47.88 4.05 3.15
N LEU A 502 49.10 4.01 3.69
CA LEU A 502 50.11 5.05 3.49
C LEU A 502 50.63 5.04 2.06
N GLN A 503 50.92 3.85 1.50
CA GLN A 503 51.29 3.71 0.09
C GLN A 503 50.17 4.18 -0.84
N GLU A 504 48.92 3.79 -0.59
CA GLU A 504 47.76 4.25 -1.39
C GLU A 504 47.55 5.77 -1.28
N LEU A 505 47.86 6.37 -0.13
CA LEU A 505 47.82 7.83 0.03
C LEU A 505 48.95 8.52 -0.75
N GLU A 506 50.17 7.97 -0.72
CA GLU A 506 51.34 8.48 -1.43
C GLU A 506 51.16 8.40 -2.95
N ASP A 507 50.65 7.27 -3.47
CA ASP A 507 50.32 7.09 -4.89
C ASP A 507 49.30 8.14 -5.37
N LEU A 508 48.26 8.40 -4.55
CA LEU A 508 47.24 9.41 -4.85
C LEU A 508 47.74 10.86 -4.72
N GLU A 509 48.76 11.12 -3.89
CA GLU A 509 49.38 12.44 -3.76
C GLU A 509 50.44 12.70 -4.85
N LEU A 510 51.10 11.65 -5.36
CA LEU A 510 52.07 11.72 -6.46
C LEU A 510 51.42 11.64 -7.86
N GLY A 511 50.14 11.23 -7.95
CA GLY A 511 49.39 11.16 -9.20
C GLY A 511 49.85 10.04 -10.15
N LEU A 512 50.36 8.93 -9.60
CA LEU A 512 50.86 7.76 -10.35
C LEU A 512 49.78 6.75 -10.73
#